data_AF-A0AAV8ZSV9-F1
#
_entry.id   AF-A0AAV8ZSV9-F1
#
_cell.length_a   1.000
_cell.length_b   1.000
_cell.length_c   1.000
_cell.angle_alpha   90.00
_cell.angle_beta   90.00
_cell.angle_gamma   90.00
#
_symmetry.space_group_name_H-M   'P 1'
#
loop_
_entity.id
_entity.type
_entity.pdbx_description
1 polymer ?
#
loop_
_entity_poly.entity_id
_entity_poly.type
_entity_poly.pdbx_seq_one_letter_code
_entity_poly.pdbx_strand_id
1 'polypeptide(L)'
;MYIKTKISIHYLDICFCFLFGIDIYKKSEICGVNWATMPWTYKPPIGGKRNCQYTEEALQRALSEYRMKKHLQRKISEKYNIQRSTLKRKIENTYPLKYGRQTVLKEGEGKKIYESLILCAIWGFP
;
A
#
# COMPACT_ATOMS: atom_id res chain seq x y z
N MET A 1 15.36 29.01 45.41
CA MET A 1 14.48 29.02 44.23
C MET A 1 14.96 27.95 43.28
N TYR A 2 14.31 26.79 43.27
CA TYR A 2 14.73 25.62 42.49
C TYR A 2 13.72 25.31 41.37
N ILE A 3 14.32 24.88 40.27
CA ILE A 3 13.84 24.78 38.90
C ILE A 3 12.78 23.66 38.77
N LYS A 4 11.61 23.98 38.19
CA LYS A 4 10.63 22.97 37.75
C LYS A 4 11.15 22.25 36.51
N THR A 5 11.79 21.10 36.71
CA THR A 5 12.00 20.10 35.66
C THR A 5 10.67 19.44 35.32
N LYS A 6 10.25 19.51 34.05
CA LYS A 6 9.14 18.72 33.50
C LYS A 6 9.52 17.24 33.54
N ILE A 7 8.89 16.51 34.45
CA ILE A 7 9.00 15.05 34.56
C ILE A 7 8.13 14.40 33.47
N SER A 8 8.73 13.41 32.84
CA SER A 8 8.22 12.51 31.81
C SER A 8 6.81 12.00 32.08
N ILE A 9 5.95 12.09 31.06
CA ILE A 9 4.66 11.39 31.02
C ILE A 9 4.97 9.91 30.76
N HIS A 10 4.93 9.11 31.83
CA HIS A 10 5.08 7.67 31.75
C HIS A 10 3.81 7.02 31.19
N TYR A 11 4.07 6.11 30.25
CA TYR A 11 3.19 5.16 29.56
C TYR A 11 2.38 4.22 30.49
N LEU A 12 1.60 4.75 31.43
CA LEU A 12 0.85 3.94 32.42
C LEU A 12 -0.67 4.10 32.41
N ASP A 13 -1.23 4.97 31.56
CA ASP A 13 -2.69 5.22 31.54
C ASP A 13 -3.51 4.21 30.72
N ILE A 14 -2.88 3.19 30.11
CA ILE A 14 -3.61 2.21 29.28
C ILE A 14 -4.04 0.97 30.08
N CYS A 15 -3.44 0.67 31.23
CA CYS A 15 -3.69 -0.59 31.94
C CYS A 15 -4.64 -0.52 33.15
N PHE A 16 -5.01 0.67 33.64
CA PHE A 16 -5.82 0.76 34.87
C PHE A 16 -7.35 0.63 34.64
N CYS A 17 -7.81 0.52 33.39
CA CYS A 17 -9.24 0.36 33.09
C CYS A 17 -9.79 -1.07 33.27
N PHE A 18 -8.93 -2.08 33.48
CA PHE A 18 -9.38 -3.49 33.47
C PHE A 18 -9.69 -4.07 34.86
N LEU A 19 -9.34 -3.39 35.96
CA LEU A 19 -9.43 -3.95 37.31
C LEU A 19 -10.51 -3.33 38.21
N PHE A 20 -11.07 -2.20 37.84
CA PHE A 20 -12.25 -1.65 38.49
C PHE A 20 -13.34 -1.56 37.43
N GLY A 21 -14.39 -2.39 37.57
CA GLY A 21 -15.58 -2.38 36.73
C GLY A 21 -16.31 -1.03 36.80
N ILE A 22 -15.71 -0.02 36.20
CA ILE A 22 -16.25 1.31 35.99
C ILE A 22 -16.71 1.30 34.54
N ASP A 23 -18.03 1.38 34.38
CA ASP A 23 -18.70 1.48 33.10
C ASP A 23 -17.99 2.46 32.16
N ILE A 24 -17.48 1.92 31.06
CA ILE A 24 -16.82 2.64 29.95
C ILE A 24 -17.75 3.75 29.39
N TYR A 25 -19.05 3.67 29.67
CA TYR A 25 -20.07 4.59 29.15
C TYR A 25 -20.04 6.01 29.72
N LYS A 26 -19.39 6.26 30.87
CA LYS A 26 -19.41 7.62 31.46
C LYS A 26 -18.28 8.55 31.00
N LYS A 27 -17.30 8.03 30.25
CA LYS A 27 -16.15 8.82 29.75
C LYS A 27 -16.41 9.47 28.37
N SER A 28 -17.51 9.15 27.72
CA SER A 28 -17.88 9.71 26.40
C SER A 28 -18.43 11.14 26.47
N GLU A 29 -18.75 11.68 27.65
CA GLU A 29 -19.31 13.04 27.79
C GLU A 29 -18.23 14.14 27.89
N ILE A 30 -16.99 13.79 28.26
CA ILE A 30 -15.89 14.77 28.41
C ILE A 30 -15.20 15.04 27.07
N CYS A 31 -15.30 14.09 26.14
CA CYS A 31 -14.76 14.19 24.80
C CYS A 31 -15.96 14.37 23.87
N GLY A 32 -16.27 15.58 23.41
CA GLY A 32 -17.38 15.87 22.50
C GLY A 32 -17.25 15.18 21.12
N VAL A 33 -17.26 13.85 21.09
CA VAL A 33 -17.20 13.02 19.90
C VAL A 33 -18.62 12.50 19.67
N ASN A 34 -19.33 13.23 18.81
CA ASN A 34 -20.68 12.87 18.41
C ASN A 34 -20.62 11.64 17.48
N TRP A 35 -20.65 10.45 18.05
CA TRP A 35 -20.54 9.15 17.35
C TRP A 35 -21.63 8.94 16.29
N ALA A 36 -22.69 9.75 16.31
CA ALA A 36 -23.81 9.69 15.37
C ALA A 36 -23.51 10.29 13.96
N THR A 37 -22.33 10.86 13.70
CA THR A 37 -22.05 11.59 12.44
C THR A 37 -20.71 11.25 11.78
N MET A 38 -20.32 9.97 11.75
CA MET A 38 -19.35 9.50 10.74
C MET A 38 -20.06 8.65 9.70
N PRO A 39 -20.59 9.22 8.60
CA PRO A 39 -20.91 8.40 7.44
C PRO A 39 -19.58 7.84 6.91
N TRP A 40 -19.27 6.59 7.25
CA TRP A 40 -18.09 5.86 6.74
C TRP A 40 -18.30 5.42 5.29
N THR A 41 -18.84 6.32 4.46
CA THR A 41 -19.14 6.05 3.06
C THR A 41 -18.03 6.61 2.20
N TYR A 42 -16.89 5.91 2.19
CA TYR A 42 -15.83 6.19 1.22
C TYR A 42 -16.42 6.02 -0.20
N LYS A 43 -16.52 7.12 -0.94
CA LYS A 43 -16.87 7.09 -2.36
C LYS A 43 -15.59 6.90 -3.16
N PRO A 44 -15.40 5.76 -3.86
CA PRO A 44 -14.23 5.60 -4.71
C PRO A 44 -14.25 6.67 -5.82
N PRO A 45 -13.08 7.15 -6.27
CA PRO A 45 -13.02 8.09 -7.39
C PRO A 45 -13.68 7.48 -8.64
N ILE A 46 -14.49 8.28 -9.33
CA ILE A 46 -15.00 7.96 -10.67
C ILE A 46 -13.79 7.70 -11.58
N GLY A 47 -13.79 6.58 -12.33
CA GLY A 47 -12.70 6.23 -13.27
C GLY A 47 -11.98 4.89 -13.03
N GLY A 48 -12.43 4.10 -12.05
CA GLY A 48 -11.92 2.73 -11.85
C GLY A 48 -10.61 2.63 -11.05
N LYS A 49 -10.10 1.40 -10.92
CA LYS A 49 -8.85 1.12 -10.19
C LYS A 49 -7.70 1.83 -10.91
N ARG A 50 -6.90 2.62 -10.17
CA ARG A 50 -5.68 3.23 -10.74
C ARG A 50 -4.79 2.12 -11.29
N ASN A 51 -4.54 2.15 -12.60
CA ASN A 51 -3.54 1.30 -13.25
C ASN A 51 -2.17 1.53 -12.59
N CYS A 52 -1.24 0.59 -12.77
CA CYS A 52 0.08 0.69 -12.18
C CYS A 52 0.71 2.06 -12.47
N GLN A 53 1.11 2.77 -11.43
CA GLN A 53 1.69 4.11 -11.58
C GLN A 53 3.21 4.10 -11.80
N TYR A 54 3.83 2.92 -11.93
CA TYR A 54 5.27 2.77 -12.02
C TYR A 54 5.68 1.79 -13.11
N THR A 55 6.87 2.02 -13.69
CA THR A 55 7.50 1.12 -14.65
C THR A 55 8.35 0.06 -13.93
N GLU A 56 8.53 -1.10 -14.55
CA GLU A 56 9.35 -2.17 -13.98
C GLU A 56 10.81 -1.73 -13.76
N GLU A 57 11.34 -0.92 -14.67
CA GLU A 57 12.67 -0.33 -14.55
C GLU A 57 12.80 0.56 -13.31
N ALA A 58 11.81 1.42 -13.05
CA ALA A 58 11.79 2.26 -11.86
C ALA A 58 11.71 1.42 -10.58
N LEU A 59 10.95 0.32 -10.59
CA LEU A 59 10.86 -0.61 -9.47
C LEU A 59 12.22 -1.27 -9.20
N GLN A 60 12.92 -1.75 -10.23
CA GLN A 60 14.23 -2.39 -10.06
C GLN A 60 15.27 -1.41 -9.53
N ARG A 61 15.30 -0.17 -10.04
CA ARG A 61 16.18 0.89 -9.52
C ARG A 61 15.86 1.19 -8.05
N ALA A 62 14.58 1.34 -7.69
CA ALA A 62 14.15 1.56 -6.32
C ALA A 62 14.58 0.43 -5.36
N LEU A 63 14.44 -0.83 -5.79
CA LEU A 63 14.88 -2.00 -5.01
C LEU A 63 16.41 -2.04 -4.85
N SER A 64 17.16 -1.68 -5.89
CA SER A 64 18.63 -1.61 -5.83
C SER A 64 19.10 -0.52 -4.85
N GLU A 65 18.51 0.68 -4.89
CA GLU A 65 18.84 1.77 -3.95
C GLU A 65 18.52 1.40 -2.51
N TYR A 66 17.42 0.69 -2.29
CA TYR A 66 17.05 0.18 -0.98
C TYR A 66 18.05 -0.85 -0.46
N ARG A 67 18.46 -1.80 -1.30
CA ARG A 67 19.47 -2.83 -0.96
C ARG A 67 20.83 -2.23 -0.63
N MET A 68 21.21 -1.16 -1.34
CA MET A 68 22.43 -0.38 -1.04
C MET A 68 22.32 0.47 0.23
N LYS A 69 21.20 0.44 0.97
CA LYS A 69 20.91 1.24 2.17
C LYS A 69 21.11 2.75 1.98
N LYS A 70 21.04 3.26 0.75
CA LYS A 70 21.27 4.67 0.43
C LYS A 70 20.18 5.57 1.02
N HIS A 71 18.93 5.08 1.03
CA HIS A 71 17.76 5.86 1.44
C HIS A 71 16.72 5.00 2.17
N LEU A 72 15.98 5.64 3.09
CA LEU A 72 14.80 5.05 3.73
C LEU A 72 13.69 4.79 2.70
N GLN A 73 12.87 3.75 2.93
CA GLN A 73 11.73 3.38 2.06
C GLN A 73 10.82 4.58 1.73
N ARG A 74 10.64 5.49 2.70
CA ARG A 74 9.89 6.74 2.53
C ARG A 74 10.44 7.62 1.41
N LYS A 75 11.74 7.89 1.43
CA LYS A 75 12.39 8.75 0.41
C LYS A 75 12.40 8.10 -0.96
N ILE A 76 12.59 6.77 -1.02
CA ILE A 76 12.56 6.01 -2.27
C ILE A 76 11.15 6.05 -2.90
N SER A 77 10.12 5.89 -2.08
CA SER A 77 8.72 5.97 -2.50
C SER A 77 8.39 7.33 -3.13
N GLU A 78 8.85 8.42 -2.52
CA GLU A 78 8.65 9.79 -3.02
C GLU A 78 9.45 10.03 -4.32
N LYS A 79 10.69 9.54 -4.41
CA LYS A 79 11.57 9.69 -5.58
C LYS A 79 11.05 8.98 -6.82
N TYR A 80 10.57 7.75 -6.67
CA TYR A 80 10.13 6.90 -7.78
C TYR A 80 8.61 6.91 -7.98
N ASN A 81 7.87 7.67 -7.17
CA ASN A 81 6.40 7.70 -7.15
C ASN A 81 5.76 6.30 -7.02
N ILE A 82 6.39 5.42 -6.24
CA ILE A 82 5.90 4.05 -5.98
C ILE A 82 5.30 4.00 -4.59
N GLN A 83 4.11 3.42 -4.44
CA GLN A 83 3.50 3.23 -3.13
C GLN A 83 4.40 2.43 -2.19
N ARG A 84 4.55 2.89 -0.94
CA ARG A 84 5.38 2.22 0.09
C ARG A 84 4.96 0.77 0.34
N SER A 85 3.66 0.49 0.32
CA SER A 85 3.11 -0.87 0.46
C SER A 85 3.60 -1.79 -0.65
N THR A 86 3.68 -1.29 -1.88
CA THR A 86 4.19 -2.04 -3.03
C THR A 86 5.68 -2.33 -2.89
N LEU A 87 6.48 -1.33 -2.51
CA LEU A 87 7.92 -1.54 -2.24
C LEU A 87 8.12 -2.56 -1.13
N LYS A 88 7.38 -2.44 -0.02
CA LYS A 88 7.43 -3.38 1.11
C LYS A 88 7.13 -4.82 0.65
N ARG A 89 6.04 -5.04 -0.09
CA ARG A 89 5.68 -6.37 -0.63
C ARG A 89 6.75 -6.95 -1.56
N LYS A 90 7.44 -6.11 -2.35
CA LYS A 90 8.51 -6.53 -3.24
C LYS A 90 9.82 -6.81 -2.49
N ILE A 91 10.08 -6.11 -1.40
CA ILE A 91 11.20 -6.36 -0.50
C ILE A 91 11.00 -7.67 0.27
N GLU A 92 9.80 -7.87 0.83
CA GLU A 92 9.42 -9.06 1.61
C GLU A 92 9.06 -10.26 0.74
N ASN A 93 9.09 -10.08 -0.59
CA ASN A 93 8.74 -11.09 -1.59
C ASN A 93 7.36 -11.76 -1.40
N THR A 94 6.44 -11.08 -0.70
CA THR A 94 5.08 -11.60 -0.43
C THR A 94 4.21 -11.64 -1.70
N TYR A 95 4.55 -10.85 -2.71
CA TYR A 95 3.88 -10.85 -4.01
C TYR A 95 4.92 -10.74 -5.15
N PRO A 96 5.47 -11.87 -5.61
CA PRO A 96 6.55 -11.87 -6.61
C PRO A 96 6.07 -11.47 -8.00
N LEU A 97 4.80 -11.74 -8.31
CA LEU A 97 4.21 -11.51 -9.63
C LEU A 97 4.34 -10.06 -10.07
N LYS A 98 4.61 -9.88 -11.38
CA LYS A 98 4.55 -8.56 -12.02
C LYS A 98 3.15 -7.96 -11.80
N TYR A 99 3.09 -6.63 -11.75
CA TYR A 99 1.80 -5.98 -11.63
C TYR A 99 0.96 -6.26 -12.87
N GLY A 100 -0.23 -6.82 -12.67
CA GLY A 100 -1.09 -7.28 -13.74
C GLY A 100 -1.85 -8.55 -13.32
N ARG A 101 -2.77 -9.01 -14.16
CA ARG A 101 -3.38 -10.33 -13.99
C ARG A 101 -2.40 -11.39 -14.47
N GLN A 102 -2.52 -12.58 -13.92
CA GLN A 102 -1.84 -13.76 -14.47
C GLN A 102 -2.25 -13.93 -15.93
N THR A 103 -1.27 -14.04 -16.82
CA THR A 103 -1.53 -14.34 -18.22
C THR A 103 -2.00 -15.79 -18.32
N VAL A 104 -3.09 -16.02 -19.04
CA VAL A 104 -3.59 -17.37 -19.33
C VAL A 104 -2.61 -18.10 -20.26
N LEU A 105 -2.03 -17.36 -21.20
CA LEU A 105 -1.02 -17.83 -22.13
C LEU A 105 0.37 -17.79 -21.47
N LYS A 106 1.18 -18.80 -21.75
CA LYS A 106 2.59 -18.85 -21.37
C LYS A 106 3.44 -17.90 -22.23
N GLU A 107 4.63 -17.58 -21.76
CA GLU A 107 5.62 -16.83 -22.56
C GLU A 107 5.88 -17.57 -23.88
N GLY A 108 5.68 -16.88 -25.01
CA GLY A 108 5.86 -17.43 -26.35
C GLY A 108 4.60 -17.99 -27.03
N GLU A 109 3.60 -18.46 -26.27
CA GLU A 109 2.34 -18.96 -26.86
C GLU A 109 1.58 -17.85 -27.58
N GLY A 110 1.47 -16.68 -26.95
CA GLY A 110 0.85 -15.50 -27.57
C GLY A 110 1.56 -15.07 -28.86
N LYS A 111 2.89 -15.24 -28.92
CA LYS A 111 3.68 -14.91 -30.12
C LYS A 111 3.36 -15.87 -31.27
N LYS A 112 3.26 -17.18 -31.00
CA LYS A 112 2.88 -18.18 -32.00
C LYS A 112 1.48 -17.93 -32.54
N ILE A 113 0.52 -17.59 -31.66
CA ILE A 113 -0.84 -17.23 -32.07
C ILE A 113 -0.80 -15.99 -32.98
N TYR A 114 -0.06 -14.95 -32.59
CA TYR A 114 0.10 -13.75 -33.41
C TYR A 114 0.71 -14.03 -34.78
N GLU A 115 1.80 -14.80 -34.84
CA GLU A 115 2.44 -15.21 -36.10
C GLU A 115 1.49 -16.04 -36.98
N SER A 116 0.68 -16.92 -36.38
CA SER A 116 -0.33 -17.69 -37.11
C SER A 116 -1.48 -16.82 -37.64
N LEU A 117 -1.91 -15.82 -36.88
CA LEU A 117 -2.95 -14.88 -37.34
C LEU A 117 -2.46 -14.04 -38.52
N ILE A 118 -1.19 -13.61 -38.49
CA ILE A 118 -0.57 -12.92 -39.64
C ILE A 118 -0.57 -13.84 -40.87
N LEU A 119 -0.20 -15.11 -40.71
CA LEU A 119 -0.21 -16.06 -41.82
C LEU A 119 -1.62 -16.25 -42.39
N CYS A 120 -2.64 -16.40 -41.54
CA CYS A 120 -4.03 -16.47 -41.97
C CYS A 120 -4.46 -15.21 -42.74
N ALA A 121 -4.07 -14.02 -42.25
CA ALA A 121 -4.38 -12.75 -42.92
C ALA A 121 -3.69 -12.63 -44.29
N ILE A 122 -2.43 -13.08 -44.42
CA ILE A 122 -1.70 -13.12 -45.70
C ILE A 122 -2.41 -14.06 -46.69
N TRP A 123 -2.98 -15.15 -46.20
CA TRP A 123 -3.77 -16.09 -47.00
C TRP A 123 -5.19 -15.61 -47.31
N GLY A 124 -5.59 -14.43 -46.82
CA GLY A 124 -6.90 -13.84 -47.08
C GLY A 124 -8.02 -14.40 -46.22
N PHE A 125 -7.70 -15.12 -45.14
CA PHE A 125 -8.68 -15.44 -44.11
C PHE A 125 -8.91 -14.20 -43.22
N PRO A 126 -10.18 -13.88 -42.90
CA PRO A 126 -10.53 -12.75 -42.06
C PRO A 126 -10.04 -12.90 -40.60
#